data_AF-A0A495XGZ5-F1
#
_entry.id   AF-A0A495XGZ5-F1
#
_cell.length_a   1.000
_cell.length_b   1.000
_cell.length_c   1.000
_cell.angle_alpha   90.00
_cell.angle_beta   90.00
_cell.angle_gamma   90.00
#
_symmetry.space_group_name_H-M   'P 1'
#
loop_
_entity.id
_entity.type
_entity.pdbx_description
1 polymer ?
#
loop_
_entity_poly.entity_id
_entity_poly.type
_entity_poly.pdbx_seq_one_letter_code
_entity_poly.pdbx_strand_id
1 'polypeptide(L)'
;MGERTGLVVVTALMVGCAALGPFPHPVPLLFAVAAVGAANAVFPLMRTFGSALLGGIAAASVGLAAVPFVTCSSEKFGDVFTCTGDAPTWHMTGSVLVAGLSGAALVLARVLGTVEVERRLAAIEHAVREKGLE
;
A
#
# COMPACT_ATOMS: atom_id res chain seq x y z
N MET A 1 -8.59 3.56 17.61
CA MET A 1 -8.79 2.08 17.50
C MET A 1 -9.26 1.72 16.10
N GLY A 2 -10.17 2.51 15.51
CA GLY A 2 -10.62 2.34 14.12
C GLY A 2 -9.51 2.41 13.06
N GLU A 3 -8.41 3.14 13.29
CA GLU A 3 -7.35 3.27 12.28
C GLU A 3 -6.53 1.98 12.11
N ARG A 4 -6.27 1.26 13.21
CA ARG A 4 -5.63 -0.07 13.16
C ARG A 4 -6.53 -1.07 12.44
N THR A 5 -7.83 -1.04 12.74
CA THR A 5 -8.82 -1.88 12.06
C THR A 5 -8.87 -1.57 10.57
N GLY A 6 -8.87 -0.29 10.19
CA GLY A 6 -8.82 0.14 8.80
C GLY A 6 -7.58 -0.41 8.06
N LEU A 7 -6.40 -0.36 8.68
CA LEU A 7 -5.18 -0.89 8.08
C LEU A 7 -5.24 -2.42 7.92
N VAL A 8 -5.79 -3.14 8.90
CA VAL A 8 -6.00 -4.59 8.81
C VAL A 8 -6.96 -4.94 7.68
N VAL A 9 -8.07 -4.22 7.55
CA VAL A 9 -9.05 -4.43 6.47
C VAL A 9 -8.39 -4.19 5.10
N VAL A 10 -7.66 -3.10 4.93
CA VAL A 10 -6.96 -2.80 3.67
C VAL A 10 -5.91 -3.87 3.36
N THR A 11 -5.16 -4.32 4.37
CA THR A 11 -4.16 -5.40 4.21
C THR A 11 -4.83 -6.70 3.77
N ALA A 12 -5.94 -7.08 4.41
CA ALA A 12 -6.70 -8.28 4.04
C ALA A 12 -7.26 -8.18 2.62
N LEU A 13 -7.73 -7.00 2.21
CA LEU A 13 -8.19 -6.75 0.85
C LEU A 13 -7.07 -6.92 -0.17
N MET A 14 -5.88 -6.37 0.10
CA MET A 14 -4.71 -6.53 -0.77
C MET A 14 -4.31 -8.00 -0.91
N VAL A 15 -4.29 -8.76 0.19
CA VAL A 15 -4.00 -10.21 0.16
C VAL A 15 -5.07 -10.97 -0.64
N GLY A 16 -6.34 -10.63 -0.45
CA GLY A 16 -7.45 -11.20 -1.21
C GLY A 16 -7.32 -10.93 -2.71
N CYS A 17 -6.99 -9.68 -3.09
CA CYS A 17 -6.73 -9.31 -4.48
C CYS A 17 -5.51 -10.04 -5.06
N ALA A 18 -4.44 -10.26 -4.28
CA ALA A 18 -3.27 -10.99 -4.72
C ALA A 18 -3.54 -12.49 -4.95
N ALA A 19 -4.35 -13.11 -4.09
CA ALA A 19 -4.57 -14.56 -4.11
C ALA A 19 -5.76 -15.00 -4.99
N LEU A 20 -6.81 -14.19 -5.06
CA LEU A 20 -8.10 -14.56 -5.67
C LEU A 20 -8.49 -13.65 -6.83
N GLY A 21 -7.78 -12.54 -7.04
CA GLY A 21 -8.09 -11.61 -8.13
C GLY A 21 -7.71 -12.21 -9.48
N PRO A 22 -8.53 -12.01 -10.54
CA PRO A 22 -8.22 -12.43 -11.90
C PRO A 22 -7.20 -11.48 -12.55
N PHE A 23 -6.19 -11.05 -11.80
CA PHE A 23 -5.23 -10.05 -12.27
C PHE A 23 -4.03 -10.73 -12.94
N PRO A 24 -3.66 -10.28 -14.14
CA PRO A 24 -2.48 -10.78 -14.83
C PRO A 24 -1.17 -10.32 -14.17
N HIS A 25 -0.09 -11.10 -14.34
CA HIS A 25 1.24 -10.74 -13.83
C HIS A 25 1.76 -9.45 -14.48
N PRO A 26 2.33 -8.50 -13.71
CA PRO A 26 2.83 -8.64 -12.33
C PRO A 26 1.90 -8.10 -11.23
N VAL A 27 0.65 -7.74 -11.54
CA VAL A 27 -0.25 -7.04 -10.59
C VAL A 27 -0.46 -7.78 -9.25
N PRO A 28 -0.70 -9.11 -9.20
CA PRO A 28 -0.82 -9.83 -7.94
C PRO A 28 0.39 -9.67 -7.02
N LEU A 29 1.59 -9.57 -7.59
CA LEU A 29 2.83 -9.39 -6.83
C LEU A 29 2.86 -8.01 -6.18
N LEU A 30 2.39 -6.97 -6.88
CA LEU A 30 2.31 -5.62 -6.31
C LEU A 30 1.34 -5.56 -5.13
N PHE A 31 0.19 -6.25 -5.21
CA PHE A 31 -0.73 -6.38 -4.07
C PHE A 31 -0.07 -7.09 -2.88
N ALA A 32 0.69 -8.16 -3.12
CA ALA A 32 1.38 -8.90 -2.05
C ALA A 32 2.45 -8.03 -1.36
N VAL A 33 3.28 -7.32 -2.12
CA VAL A 33 4.30 -6.43 -1.55
C VAL A 33 3.63 -5.24 -0.82
N ALA A 34 2.50 -4.74 -1.32
CA ALA A 34 1.73 -3.67 -0.66
C ALA A 34 1.17 -4.13 0.68
N ALA A 35 0.65 -5.36 0.74
CA ALA A 35 0.18 -5.96 1.99
C ALA A 35 1.31 -6.07 3.02
N VAL A 36 2.52 -6.46 2.60
CA VAL A 36 3.71 -6.49 3.48
C VAL A 36 4.07 -5.08 3.96
N GLY A 37 4.01 -4.08 3.08
CA GLY A 37 4.22 -2.67 3.44
C GLY A 37 3.22 -2.18 4.47
N ALA A 38 1.94 -2.49 4.29
CA ALA A 38 0.86 -2.15 5.21
C ALA A 38 1.02 -2.85 6.57
N ALA A 39 1.33 -4.15 6.58
CA ALA A 39 1.59 -4.91 7.80
C ALA A 39 2.76 -4.32 8.61
N ASN A 40 3.85 -3.97 7.93
CA ASN A 40 5.01 -3.32 8.56
C ASN A 40 4.68 -1.91 9.06
N ALA A 41 3.79 -1.19 8.37
CA ALA A 41 3.40 0.17 8.74
C ALA A 41 2.64 0.28 10.08
N VAL A 42 2.05 -0.83 10.56
CA VAL A 42 1.40 -0.92 11.88
C VAL A 42 2.39 -0.63 13.00
N PHE A 43 3.59 -1.22 12.90
CA PHE A 43 4.59 -1.21 13.97
C PHE A 43 5.37 0.10 13.95
N PRO A 44 5.48 0.83 15.08
CA PRO A 44 6.19 2.12 15.13
C PRO A 44 7.61 2.07 14.59
N LEU A 45 8.35 0.98 14.89
CA LEU A 45 9.75 0.80 14.47
C LEU A 45 9.90 0.63 12.95
N MET A 46 8.93 -0.04 12.31
CA MET A 46 8.94 -0.35 10.88
C MET A 46 8.09 0.61 10.05
N ARG A 47 7.41 1.57 10.68
CA ARG A 47 6.42 2.44 10.04
C ARG A 47 6.98 3.22 8.85
N THR A 48 8.20 3.73 8.99
CA THR A 48 8.88 4.50 7.94
C THR A 48 9.19 3.63 6.73
N PHE A 49 9.71 2.42 6.95
CA PHE A 49 9.99 1.45 5.88
C PHE A 49 8.72 0.96 5.21
N GLY A 50 7.69 0.60 5.99
CA GLY A 50 6.39 0.19 5.46
C GLY A 50 5.74 1.29 4.63
N SER A 51 5.81 2.54 5.08
CA SER A 51 5.31 3.70 4.33
C SER A 51 6.12 3.95 3.05
N ALA A 52 7.45 3.86 3.10
CA ALA A 52 8.28 3.98 1.90
C ALA A 52 7.94 2.90 0.87
N LEU A 53 7.72 1.66 1.31
CA LEU A 53 7.32 0.56 0.45
C LEU A 53 5.95 0.79 -0.19
N LEU A 54 4.95 1.22 0.59
CA LEU A 54 3.63 1.57 0.07
C LEU A 54 3.69 2.73 -0.94
N GLY A 55 4.53 3.73 -0.68
CA GLY A 55 4.73 4.86 -1.59
C GLY A 55 5.37 4.43 -2.91
N GLY A 56 6.40 3.59 -2.83
CA GLY A 56 7.06 3.01 -3.99
C GLY A 56 6.11 2.17 -4.85
N ILE A 57 5.26 1.36 -4.22
CA ILE A 57 4.27 0.55 -4.94
C ILE A 57 3.20 1.43 -5.57
N ALA A 58 2.69 2.44 -4.86
CA ALA A 58 1.72 3.38 -5.43
C ALA A 58 2.29 4.05 -6.69
N ALA A 59 3.54 4.54 -6.64
CA ALA A 59 4.21 5.15 -7.78
C ALA A 59 4.46 4.15 -8.92
N ALA A 60 4.94 2.95 -8.60
CA ALA A 60 5.18 1.90 -9.59
C ALA A 60 3.89 1.47 -10.29
N SER A 61 2.79 1.34 -9.54
CA SER A 61 1.47 1.00 -10.06
C SER A 61 0.89 2.09 -10.96
N VAL A 62 1.07 3.38 -10.61
CA VAL A 62 0.70 4.49 -11.50
C VAL A 62 1.55 4.49 -12.77
N GLY A 63 2.85 4.24 -12.65
CA GLY A 63 3.75 4.09 -13.79
C GLY A 63 3.33 2.95 -14.71
N LEU A 64 3.01 1.78 -14.15
CA LEU A 64 2.51 0.61 -14.88
C LEU A 64 1.15 0.88 -15.55
N ALA A 65 0.28 1.66 -14.93
CA ALA A 65 -1.00 2.04 -15.54
C ALA A 65 -0.83 2.95 -16.76
N ALA A 66 0.29 3.68 -16.87
CA ALA A 66 0.60 4.55 -18.00
C ALA A 66 1.31 3.81 -19.17
N VAL A 67 1.77 2.57 -18.96
CA VAL A 67 2.44 1.79 -20.01
C VAL A 67 1.38 1.22 -20.97
N PRO A 68 1.43 1.53 -22.28
CA PRO A 68 0.51 0.95 -23.25
C PRO A 68 0.72 -0.57 -23.33
N PHE A 69 -0.35 -1.32 -23.09
CA PHE A 69 -0.30 -2.78 -23.03
C PHE A 69 -0.19 -3.39 -24.43
N VAL A 70 0.75 -4.31 -24.60
CA VAL A 70 0.94 -5.05 -25.85
C VAL A 70 -0.02 -6.24 -25.83
N THR A 71 -1.02 -6.25 -26.71
CA THR A 71 -1.88 -7.43 -26.94
C THR A 71 -1.06 -8.52 -27.63
N CYS A 72 -1.44 -9.79 -27.44
CA CYS A 72 -0.82 -10.96 -28.06
C CYS A 72 -0.78 -10.96 -29.62
N SER A 73 -1.21 -9.88 -30.26
CA SER A 73 -1.20 -9.67 -31.71
C SER A 73 0.02 -8.90 -32.23
N SER A 74 1.02 -8.57 -31.38
CA SER A 74 2.23 -7.86 -31.78
C SER A 74 3.47 -8.74 -31.61
N GLU A 75 4.24 -8.95 -32.68
CA GLU A 75 5.42 -9.84 -32.75
C GLU A 75 6.64 -9.40 -31.92
N LYS A 76 6.53 -8.34 -31.11
CA LYS A 76 7.65 -7.87 -30.29
C LYS A 76 7.53 -8.35 -28.85
N PHE A 77 8.17 -9.49 -28.60
CA PHE A 77 8.53 -10.00 -27.28
C PHE A 77 9.18 -8.90 -26.43
N GLY A 78 8.59 -8.61 -25.28
CA GLY A 78 9.26 -7.94 -24.17
C GLY A 78 9.23 -8.89 -22.96
N ASP A 79 10.39 -9.22 -22.41
CA ASP A 79 10.60 -10.23 -21.34
C ASP A 79 9.90 -9.94 -20.00
N VAL A 80 9.07 -8.88 -19.93
CA VAL A 80 8.48 -8.37 -18.69
C VAL A 80 7.00 -8.74 -18.52
N PHE A 81 6.26 -8.96 -19.62
CA PHE A 81 4.83 -9.21 -19.58
C PHE A 81 4.48 -10.54 -20.24
N THR A 82 3.91 -11.48 -19.48
CA THR A 82 3.34 -12.70 -20.04
C THR A 82 2.17 -12.34 -20.95
N CYS A 83 2.12 -12.94 -22.14
CA CYS A 83 1.01 -12.77 -23.08
C CYS A 83 -0.29 -13.24 -22.43
N THR A 84 -1.10 -12.31 -21.92
CA THR A 84 -2.40 -12.63 -21.32
C THR A 84 -3.48 -12.38 -22.36
N GLY A 85 -4.18 -13.45 -22.75
CA GLY A 85 -5.35 -13.37 -23.61
C GLY A 85 -6.48 -12.50 -23.02
N ASP A 86 -7.27 -11.96 -23.94
CA ASP A 86 -8.63 -11.41 -23.88
C ASP A 86 -9.02 -10.18 -23.04
N ALA A 87 -8.20 -9.61 -22.13
CA ALA A 87 -8.63 -8.35 -21.51
C ALA A 87 -7.47 -7.49 -20.94
N PRO A 88 -6.87 -6.59 -21.74
CA PRO A 88 -5.84 -5.65 -21.28
C PRO A 88 -6.34 -4.68 -20.19
N THR A 89 -7.66 -4.56 -20.02
CA THR A 89 -8.29 -3.73 -18.98
C THR A 89 -7.97 -4.22 -17.57
N TRP A 90 -7.80 -5.53 -17.34
CA TRP A 90 -7.51 -6.05 -15.99
C TRP A 90 -6.14 -5.64 -15.44
N HIS A 91 -5.15 -5.40 -16.30
CA HIS A 91 -3.86 -4.83 -15.89
C HIS A 91 -4.02 -3.40 -15.37
N MET A 92 -4.72 -2.56 -16.13
CA MET A 92 -4.96 -1.16 -15.76
C MET A 92 -5.81 -1.09 -14.48
N THR A 93 -6.93 -1.82 -14.44
CA THR A 93 -7.82 -1.87 -13.27
C THR A 93 -7.07 -2.35 -12.03
N GLY A 94 -6.30 -3.43 -12.15
CA GLY A 94 -5.52 -3.98 -11.06
C GLY A 94 -4.45 -3.00 -10.57
N SER A 95 -3.72 -2.35 -11.48
CA SER A 95 -2.70 -1.35 -11.13
C SER A 95 -3.30 -0.14 -10.41
N VAL A 96 -4.43 0.38 -10.89
CA VAL A 96 -5.14 1.50 -10.23
C VAL A 96 -5.64 1.09 -8.84
N LEU A 97 -6.17 -0.13 -8.69
CA LEU A 97 -6.59 -0.65 -7.39
C LEU A 97 -5.42 -0.77 -6.41
N VAL A 98 -4.28 -1.33 -6.84
CA VAL A 98 -3.07 -1.39 -6.00
C VAL A 98 -2.65 0.00 -5.55
N ALA A 99 -2.62 0.98 -6.47
CA ALA A 99 -2.22 2.34 -6.16
C ALA A 99 -3.17 2.99 -5.14
N GLY A 100 -4.49 2.84 -5.34
CA GLY A 100 -5.51 3.36 -4.44
C GLY A 100 -5.43 2.77 -3.03
N LEU A 101 -5.33 1.44 -2.92
CA LEU A 101 -5.20 0.77 -1.63
C LEU A 101 -3.89 1.12 -0.92
N SER A 102 -2.79 1.23 -1.67
CA SER A 102 -1.49 1.62 -1.10
C SER A 102 -1.52 3.05 -0.58
N GLY A 103 -2.17 3.97 -1.31
CA GLY A 103 -2.43 5.34 -0.85
C GLY A 103 -3.31 5.40 0.39
N ALA A 104 -4.38 4.62 0.45
CA ALA A 104 -5.25 4.55 1.63
C ALA A 104 -4.49 4.00 2.86
N ALA A 105 -3.69 2.94 2.67
CA ALA A 105 -2.84 2.38 3.72
C ALA A 105 -1.80 3.40 4.23
N LEU A 106 -1.21 4.19 3.33
CA LEU A 106 -0.31 5.28 3.70
C LEU A 106 -0.97 6.34 4.59
N VAL A 107 -2.16 6.78 4.21
CA VAL A 107 -2.92 7.78 5.00
C VAL A 107 -3.21 7.22 6.39
N LEU A 108 -3.69 5.99 6.48
CA LEU A 108 -3.95 5.32 7.76
C LEU A 108 -2.68 5.15 8.61
N ALA A 109 -1.55 4.79 7.99
CA ALA A 109 -0.26 4.69 8.67
C ALA A 109 0.21 6.05 9.21
N ARG A 110 -0.04 7.14 8.48
CA ARG A 110 0.28 8.51 8.93
C ARG A 110 -0.59 8.94 10.11
N VAL A 111 -1.89 8.69 10.07
CA VAL A 111 -2.81 8.99 11.19
C VAL A 111 -2.42 8.19 12.45
N LEU A 112 -2.05 6.91 12.30
CA LEU A 112 -1.51 6.12 13.41
C LEU A 112 -0.19 6.68 13.98
N GLY A 113 0.58 7.38 13.15
CA GLY A 113 1.77 8.14 13.55
C GLY A 113 1.42 9.35 14.41
N THR A 114 0.52 10.20 13.94
CA THR A 114 0.16 11.45 14.62
C THR A 114 -0.47 11.19 15.98
N VAL A 115 -1.40 10.23 16.07
CA VAL A 115 -2.07 9.87 17.33
C VAL A 115 -1.09 9.38 18.40
N GLU A 116 -0.05 8.63 18.00
CA GLU A 116 0.99 8.17 18.95
C GLU A 116 1.84 9.34 19.45
N VAL A 117 2.17 10.30 18.58
CA VAL A 117 2.94 11.49 18.96
C VAL A 117 2.13 12.38 19.90
N GLU A 118 0.86 12.63 19.59
CA GLU A 118 -0.05 13.41 20.45
C GLU A 118 -0.18 12.79 21.84
N ARG A 119 -0.32 11.45 21.92
CA ARG A 119 -0.39 10.75 23.21
C ARG A 119 0.89 10.89 24.02
N ARG A 120 2.06 10.84 23.39
CA ARG A 120 3.35 11.04 24.08
C ARG A 120 3.52 12.47 24.56
N LEU A 121 3.11 13.44 23.75
CA LEU A 121 3.16 14.85 24.12
C LEU A 121 2.27 15.12 25.34
N ALA A 122 1.02 14.63 25.33
CA ALA A 122 0.12 14.76 26.47
C ALA A 122 0.70 14.13 27.75
N ALA A 123 1.34 12.96 27.64
CA ALA A 123 2.00 12.32 28.78
C ALA A 123 3.17 13.15 29.34
N ILE A 124 3.95 13.81 28.48
CA ILE A 124 5.04 14.69 28.87
C ILE A 124 4.48 15.96 29.53
N GLU A 125 3.47 16.59 28.93
CA GLU A 125 2.81 17.78 29.50
C GLU A 125 2.26 17.50 30.91
N HIS A 126 1.60 16.35 31.10
CA HIS A 126 1.15 15.92 32.42
C HIS A 126 2.32 15.73 33.40
N ALA A 127 3.40 15.09 32.99
CA ALA A 127 4.57 14.86 33.84
C ALA A 127 5.32 16.17 34.19
N VAL A 128 5.36 17.15 33.29
CA VAL A 128 5.94 18.48 33.53
C VAL A 128 5.07 19.25 34.52
N ARG A 129 3.75 19.23 34.32
CA ARG A 129 2.78 19.88 35.20
C ARG A 129 2.79 19.32 36.62
N GLU A 130 2.91 17.99 36.77
CA GLU A 130 3.03 17.34 38.09
C GLU A 130 4.33 17.70 38.82
N LYS A 131 5.41 18.00 38.08
CA LYS A 131 6.71 18.37 38.67
C LYS A 131 6.85 19.86 39.02
N GLY A 132 5.83 20.68 38.74
CA GLY A 132 5.85 22.12 39.04
C GLY A 132 6.95 22.88 38.30
N LEU A 133 7.40 22.36 37.15
CA LEU A 133 8.36 23.01 36.25
C LEU A 133 7.55 23.87 35.28
N GLU A 134 7.06 25.03 35.77
CA GLU A 134 6.49 26.09 34.92
C GLU A 134 7.58 27.08 34.49
#